data_AF-T0MW97-F1
#
_entry.id   AF-T0MW97-F1
#
_cell.length_a   1.000
_cell.length_b   1.000
_cell.length_c   1.000
_cell.angle_alpha   90.00
_cell.angle_beta   90.00
_cell.angle_gamma   90.00
#
_symmetry.space_group_name_H-M   'P 1'
#
loop_
_entity.id
_entity.type
_entity.pdbx_description
1 polymer ?
#
loop_
_entity_poly.entity_id
_entity_poly.type
_entity_poly.pdbx_seq_one_letter_code
_entity_poly.pdbx_strand_id
1 'polypeptide(L)'
;MEYFEIVEHVPDKSGKGFLIAAIDFKDPKFIRVLASEEPKAYTNIAVNGNRAYFGEKEIGTVVDRKDSSQVKVSTDYDIKYTGGYSLDGKTVYLDEHFPKILRVEGKEISTEESIGLHHELPEKWLSDLGYEYPHAHEIATGIEKKYVESKGVTWKGYCTEVDKNLRLVYRNTLEKSPPSLDLAPYLYCRDREALKEIRESK
;
A
#
# COMPACT_ATOMS: atom_id res chain seq x y z
N MET A 1 -7.26 -6.67 -21.66
CA MET A 1 -5.99 -7.22 -21.16
C MET A 1 -5.45 -6.21 -20.17
N GLU A 2 -5.20 -6.64 -18.95
CA GLU A 2 -4.70 -5.80 -17.85
C GLU A 2 -3.18 -5.98 -17.72
N TYR A 3 -2.47 -4.97 -17.21
CA TYR A 3 -1.01 -5.00 -17.08
C TYR A 3 -0.62 -4.73 -15.64
N PHE A 4 0.28 -5.53 -15.11
CA PHE A 4 0.73 -5.47 -13.73
C PHE A 4 2.26 -5.47 -13.68
N GLU A 5 2.82 -4.65 -12.81
CA GLU A 5 4.24 -4.67 -12.49
C GLU A 5 4.50 -5.71 -11.41
N ILE A 6 5.49 -6.57 -11.60
CA ILE A 6 5.90 -7.54 -10.57
C ILE A 6 6.64 -6.78 -9.47
N VAL A 7 6.15 -6.93 -8.25
CA VAL A 7 6.76 -6.31 -7.06
C VAL A 7 7.51 -7.31 -6.20
N GLU A 8 7.12 -8.60 -6.24
CA GLU A 8 7.80 -9.65 -5.49
C GLU A 8 7.47 -11.04 -6.06
N HIS A 9 8.31 -12.03 -5.75
CA HIS A 9 8.02 -13.43 -5.98
C HIS A 9 8.71 -14.34 -4.95
N VAL A 10 8.05 -15.44 -4.61
CA VAL A 10 8.60 -16.47 -3.71
C VAL A 10 8.35 -17.86 -4.26
N PRO A 11 9.20 -18.86 -3.96
CA PRO A 11 8.91 -20.25 -4.27
C PRO A 11 7.58 -20.68 -3.64
N ASP A 12 6.74 -21.40 -4.39
CA ASP A 12 5.54 -21.99 -3.85
C ASP A 12 5.88 -23.13 -2.88
N LYS A 13 5.23 -23.16 -1.71
CA LYS A 13 5.51 -24.15 -0.66
C LYS A 13 5.23 -25.59 -1.10
N SER A 14 4.38 -25.79 -2.10
CA SER A 14 4.11 -27.14 -2.65
C SER A 14 5.12 -27.58 -3.70
N GLY A 15 6.10 -26.74 -4.05
CA GLY A 15 7.13 -27.03 -5.05
C GLY A 15 6.63 -26.97 -6.49
N LYS A 16 5.41 -26.45 -6.72
CA LYS A 16 4.78 -26.42 -8.05
C LYS A 16 5.22 -25.23 -8.92
N GLY A 17 6.02 -24.32 -8.38
CA GLY A 17 6.49 -23.14 -9.10
C GLY A 17 6.75 -21.97 -8.16
N PHE A 18 6.37 -20.77 -8.60
CA PHE A 18 6.59 -19.51 -7.91
C PHE A 18 5.28 -18.74 -7.74
N LEU A 19 5.10 -18.09 -6.60
CA LEU A 19 4.01 -17.17 -6.35
C LEU A 19 4.52 -15.75 -6.59
N ILE A 20 4.01 -15.13 -7.64
CA ILE A 20 4.34 -13.78 -8.05
C ILE A 20 3.28 -12.83 -7.48
N ALA A 21 3.72 -11.77 -6.82
CA ALA A 21 2.91 -10.62 -6.43
C ALA A 21 3.12 -9.51 -7.46
N ALA A 22 2.03 -9.00 -8.03
CA ALA A 22 2.10 -7.93 -9.04
C ALA A 22 0.98 -6.90 -8.83
N ILE A 23 1.27 -5.64 -9.17
CA ILE A 23 0.37 -4.51 -8.96
C ILE A 23 0.20 -3.65 -10.22
N ASP A 24 -1.01 -3.20 -10.51
CA ASP A 24 -1.25 -2.05 -11.39
C ASP A 24 -1.21 -0.79 -10.52
N PHE A 25 -0.16 0.02 -10.64
CA PHE A 25 0.00 1.23 -9.81
C PHE A 25 -0.87 2.41 -10.27
N LYS A 26 -1.52 2.36 -11.44
CA LYS A 26 -2.35 3.51 -11.90
C LYS A 26 -3.72 3.51 -11.26
N ASP A 27 -4.25 2.31 -11.05
CA ASP A 27 -5.50 2.01 -10.38
C ASP A 27 -5.20 0.78 -9.52
N PRO A 28 -4.79 0.96 -8.25
CA PRO A 28 -4.23 -0.09 -7.42
C PRO A 28 -5.06 -1.37 -7.47
N LYS A 29 -4.54 -2.34 -8.19
CA LYS A 29 -5.04 -3.70 -8.28
C LYS A 29 -3.89 -4.63 -8.05
N PHE A 30 -4.09 -5.59 -7.17
CA PHE A 30 -3.10 -6.56 -6.83
C PHE A 30 -3.51 -7.93 -7.34
N ILE A 31 -2.55 -8.66 -7.88
CA ILE A 31 -2.75 -10.06 -8.26
C ILE A 31 -1.67 -10.93 -7.68
N ARG A 32 -2.06 -12.17 -7.38
CA ARG A 32 -1.12 -13.25 -7.12
C ARG A 32 -1.18 -14.24 -8.27
N VAL A 33 -0.03 -14.56 -8.85
CA VAL A 33 0.08 -15.51 -9.96
C VAL A 33 0.88 -16.72 -9.51
N LEU A 34 0.34 -17.92 -9.70
CA LEU A 34 1.11 -19.15 -9.62
C LEU A 34 1.76 -19.39 -10.98
N ALA A 35 3.06 -19.10 -11.06
CA ALA A 35 3.87 -19.29 -12.25
C ALA A 35 4.65 -20.61 -12.19
N SER A 36 4.79 -21.29 -13.33
CA SER A 36 5.55 -22.56 -13.40
C SER A 36 7.07 -22.36 -13.39
N GLU A 37 7.53 -21.14 -13.66
CA GLU A 37 8.93 -20.78 -13.77
C GLU A 37 9.23 -19.52 -12.96
N GLU A 38 10.48 -19.39 -12.51
CA GLU A 38 10.94 -18.21 -11.78
C GLU A 38 10.95 -16.98 -12.70
N PRO A 39 10.39 -15.83 -12.25
CA PRO A 39 10.38 -14.60 -13.02
C PRO A 39 11.75 -13.89 -12.98
N LYS A 40 12.79 -14.49 -13.59
CA LYS A 40 14.19 -14.02 -13.48
C LYS A 40 14.47 -12.63 -14.08
N ALA A 41 13.56 -12.08 -14.89
CA ALA A 41 13.73 -10.78 -15.55
C ALA A 41 12.40 -10.04 -15.82
N TYR A 42 11.30 -10.48 -15.23
CA TYR A 42 9.98 -9.95 -15.58
C TYR A 42 9.70 -8.70 -14.76
N THR A 43 9.63 -7.54 -15.41
CA THR A 43 9.17 -6.31 -14.76
C THR A 43 7.67 -6.17 -14.86
N ASN A 44 7.06 -6.62 -15.96
CA ASN A 44 5.62 -6.47 -16.20
C ASN A 44 5.03 -7.76 -16.77
N ILE A 45 3.80 -8.06 -16.37
CA ILE A 45 3.00 -9.17 -16.88
C ILE A 45 1.65 -8.68 -17.36
N ALA A 46 1.12 -9.34 -18.38
CA ALA A 46 -0.22 -9.11 -18.88
C ALA A 46 -1.17 -10.18 -18.33
N VAL A 47 -2.41 -9.81 -18.02
CA VAL A 47 -3.45 -10.73 -17.56
C VAL A 47 -4.65 -10.68 -18.48
N ASN A 48 -5.12 -11.86 -18.88
CA ASN A 48 -6.36 -12.06 -19.61
C ASN A 48 -7.22 -13.13 -18.92
N GLY A 49 -8.30 -12.71 -18.27
CA GLY A 49 -9.08 -13.57 -17.38
C GLY A 49 -8.23 -14.03 -16.20
N ASN A 50 -8.01 -15.34 -16.09
CA ASN A 50 -7.17 -15.95 -15.06
C ASN A 50 -5.76 -16.31 -15.55
N ARG A 51 -5.39 -16.01 -16.80
CA ARG A 51 -4.09 -16.38 -17.35
C ARG A 51 -3.14 -15.18 -17.33
N ALA A 52 -1.91 -15.43 -16.89
CA ALA A 52 -0.84 -14.45 -16.84
C ALA A 52 0.20 -14.71 -17.94
N TYR A 53 0.70 -13.65 -18.55
CA TYR A 53 1.58 -13.68 -19.71
C TYR A 53 2.79 -12.77 -19.52
N PHE A 54 3.95 -13.19 -20.01
CA PHE A 54 5.11 -12.35 -20.23
C PHE A 54 5.39 -12.28 -21.74
N GLY A 55 5.18 -11.11 -22.35
CA GLY A 55 5.08 -11.00 -23.80
C GLY A 55 3.93 -11.86 -24.33
N GLU A 56 4.24 -12.81 -25.21
CA GLU A 56 3.27 -13.78 -25.75
C GLU A 56 3.25 -15.12 -24.99
N LYS A 57 4.19 -15.34 -24.06
CA LYS A 57 4.32 -16.60 -23.31
C LYS A 57 3.37 -16.61 -22.11
N GLU A 58 2.50 -17.62 -22.02
CA GLU A 58 1.73 -17.90 -20.80
C GLU A 58 2.70 -18.38 -19.71
N ILE A 59 2.71 -17.70 -18.56
CA ILE A 59 3.63 -17.98 -17.46
C ILE A 59 2.95 -18.63 -16.25
N GLY A 60 1.63 -18.50 -16.13
CA GLY A 60 0.92 -18.96 -14.95
C GLY A 60 -0.55 -18.57 -14.90
N THR A 61 -1.17 -18.87 -13.76
CA THR A 61 -2.58 -18.57 -13.49
C THR A 61 -2.72 -17.63 -12.30
N VAL A 62 -3.60 -16.65 -12.40
CA VAL A 62 -4.00 -15.77 -11.29
C VAL A 62 -4.76 -16.60 -10.25
N VAL A 63 -4.25 -16.63 -9.02
CA VAL A 63 -4.82 -17.38 -7.89
C VAL A 63 -5.46 -16.48 -6.84
N ASP A 64 -5.14 -15.18 -6.84
CA ASP A 64 -5.77 -14.18 -5.98
C ASP A 64 -5.81 -12.82 -6.70
N ARG A 65 -6.83 -12.02 -6.40
CA ARG A 65 -7.01 -10.68 -6.94
C ARG A 65 -7.63 -9.77 -5.89
N LYS A 66 -7.05 -8.58 -5.72
CA LYS A 66 -7.57 -7.50 -4.89
C LYS A 66 -7.67 -6.23 -5.72
N ASP A 67 -8.67 -5.42 -5.42
CA ASP A 67 -8.99 -4.21 -6.18
C ASP A 67 -9.29 -3.06 -5.22
N SER A 68 -8.65 -1.91 -5.42
CA SER A 68 -8.83 -0.74 -4.57
C SER A 68 -10.26 -0.22 -4.55
N SER A 69 -11.04 -0.45 -5.61
CA SER A 69 -12.47 -0.07 -5.65
C SER A 69 -13.34 -0.80 -4.62
N GLN A 70 -12.82 -1.86 -4.00
CA GLN A 70 -13.48 -2.61 -2.93
C GLN A 70 -13.08 -2.12 -1.53
N VAL A 71 -12.19 -1.14 -1.45
CA VAL A 71 -11.63 -0.62 -0.21
C VAL A 71 -12.21 0.76 0.06
N LYS A 72 -12.64 0.99 1.30
CA LYS A 72 -13.05 2.33 1.75
C LYS A 72 -11.83 3.11 2.22
N VAL A 73 -11.66 4.34 1.74
CA VAL A 73 -10.76 5.32 2.39
C VAL A 73 -11.59 6.16 3.36
N SER A 74 -11.15 6.26 4.61
CA SER A 74 -11.86 6.97 5.68
C SER A 74 -10.95 8.02 6.29
N THR A 75 -11.44 9.26 6.38
CA THR A 75 -10.72 10.42 6.97
C THR A 75 -11.43 10.94 8.21
N ASP A 76 -12.05 10.04 8.99
CA ASP A 76 -12.98 10.38 10.07
C ASP A 76 -12.42 10.06 11.47
N TYR A 77 -11.13 9.74 11.54
CA TYR A 77 -10.47 9.21 12.74
C TYR A 77 -9.09 9.84 12.91
N ASP A 78 -8.65 9.89 14.16
CA ASP A 78 -7.28 10.23 14.50
C ASP A 78 -6.37 9.03 14.26
N ILE A 79 -5.24 9.27 13.61
CA ILE A 79 -4.24 8.25 13.29
C ILE A 79 -2.87 8.79 13.62
N LYS A 80 -2.08 8.02 14.37
CA LYS A 80 -0.66 8.34 14.52
C LYS A 80 0.05 8.13 13.19
N TYR A 81 1.12 8.89 12.96
CA TYR A 81 1.76 9.02 11.65
C TYR A 81 0.86 9.81 10.67
N THR A 82 0.34 9.16 9.62
CA THR A 82 -0.48 9.79 8.58
C THR A 82 -1.65 8.91 8.14
N GLY A 83 -1.45 7.60 8.19
CA GLY A 83 -2.44 6.61 7.79
C GLY A 83 -2.24 5.27 8.48
N GLY A 84 -3.14 4.38 8.14
CA GLY A 84 -3.12 2.98 8.55
C GLY A 84 -4.23 2.22 7.85
N TYR A 85 -4.38 0.94 8.15
CA TYR A 85 -5.39 0.08 7.54
C TYR A 85 -6.10 -0.77 8.57
N SER A 86 -7.31 -1.23 8.23
CA SER A 86 -8.06 -2.15 9.08
C SER A 86 -7.45 -3.55 9.09
N LEU A 87 -7.66 -4.29 10.17
CA LEU A 87 -7.21 -5.68 10.31
C LEU A 87 -7.64 -6.57 9.13
N ASP A 88 -8.83 -6.34 8.58
CA ASP A 88 -9.37 -7.10 7.43
C ASP A 88 -9.00 -6.50 6.05
N GLY A 89 -8.28 -5.38 6.03
CA GLY A 89 -7.83 -4.69 4.82
C GLY A 89 -8.95 -4.06 3.99
N LYS A 90 -10.17 -3.92 4.52
CA LYS A 90 -11.31 -3.31 3.80
C LYS A 90 -11.43 -1.80 3.97
N THR A 91 -10.77 -1.24 4.99
CA THR A 91 -10.74 0.20 5.21
C THR A 91 -9.30 0.67 5.35
N VAL A 92 -8.93 1.70 4.59
CA VAL A 92 -7.74 2.50 4.84
C VAL A 92 -8.18 3.74 5.60
N TYR A 93 -7.45 4.06 6.66
CA TYR A 93 -7.65 5.24 7.47
C TYR A 93 -6.57 6.27 7.16
N LEU A 94 -6.98 7.51 6.99
CA LEU A 94 -6.08 8.66 7.01
C LEU A 94 -6.49 9.55 8.17
N ASP A 95 -5.49 10.13 8.83
CA ASP A 95 -5.73 11.04 9.94
C ASP A 95 -6.64 12.21 9.50
N GLU A 96 -7.70 12.48 10.26
CA GLU A 96 -8.69 13.51 9.93
C GLU A 96 -8.12 14.94 9.92
N HIS A 97 -7.00 15.14 10.61
CA HIS A 97 -6.29 16.41 10.68
C HIS A 97 -5.20 16.53 9.59
N PHE A 98 -4.87 15.46 8.88
CA PHE A 98 -3.95 15.52 7.75
C PHE A 98 -4.64 16.07 6.49
N PRO A 99 -3.99 16.95 5.71
CA PRO A 99 -4.62 17.52 4.53
C PRO A 99 -5.02 16.45 3.51
N LYS A 100 -6.25 16.55 2.98
CA LYS A 100 -6.72 15.70 1.87
C LYS A 100 -6.00 15.98 0.55
N ILE A 101 -5.53 17.22 0.38
CA ILE A 101 -4.81 17.68 -0.79
C ILE A 101 -3.51 18.35 -0.34
N LEU A 102 -2.38 17.87 -0.86
CA LEU A 102 -1.09 18.52 -0.72
C LEU A 102 -0.81 19.40 -1.94
N ARG A 103 -0.27 20.59 -1.71
CA ARG A 103 0.21 21.47 -2.77
C ARG A 103 1.72 21.36 -2.89
N VAL A 104 2.16 20.64 -3.91
CA VAL A 104 3.58 20.32 -4.14
C VAL A 104 3.99 20.83 -5.50
N GLU A 105 4.97 21.72 -5.58
CA GLU A 105 5.53 22.23 -6.85
C GLU A 105 4.44 22.77 -7.82
N GLY A 106 3.39 23.39 -7.27
CA GLY A 106 2.27 23.93 -8.03
C GLY A 106 1.24 22.90 -8.51
N LYS A 107 1.34 21.65 -8.06
CA LYS A 107 0.37 20.56 -8.31
C LYS A 107 -0.41 20.23 -7.04
N GLU A 108 -1.63 19.74 -7.24
CA GLU A 108 -2.48 19.20 -6.18
C GLU A 108 -2.38 17.68 -6.18
N ILE A 109 -1.99 17.10 -5.05
CA ILE A 109 -1.81 15.66 -4.85
C ILE A 109 -2.82 15.20 -3.80
N SER A 110 -3.71 14.26 -4.16
CA SER A 110 -4.65 13.65 -3.22
C SER A 110 -3.91 12.69 -2.29
N THR A 111 -4.07 12.86 -0.98
CA THR A 111 -3.50 11.97 0.04
C THR A 111 -4.30 10.70 0.22
N GLU A 112 -5.62 10.75 -0.05
CA GLU A 112 -6.46 9.55 -0.19
C GLU A 112 -5.90 8.62 -1.26
N GLU A 113 -5.42 9.19 -2.38
CA GLU A 113 -4.76 8.42 -3.43
C GLU A 113 -3.32 8.05 -3.06
N SER A 114 -2.45 9.03 -2.77
CA SER A 114 -1.01 8.77 -2.61
C SER A 114 -0.70 7.94 -1.38
N ILE A 115 -1.13 8.39 -0.21
CA ILE A 115 -0.90 7.68 1.06
C ILE A 115 -1.90 6.53 1.16
N GLY A 116 -3.19 6.79 0.97
CA GLY A 116 -4.21 5.77 1.20
C GLY A 116 -4.13 4.58 0.23
N LEU A 117 -4.26 4.84 -1.06
CA LEU A 117 -4.36 3.78 -2.07
C LEU A 117 -3.00 3.29 -2.61
N HIS A 118 -1.96 4.13 -2.58
CA HIS A 118 -0.66 3.78 -3.15
C HIS A 118 0.44 3.48 -2.11
N HIS A 119 0.18 3.71 -0.82
CA HIS A 119 1.08 3.32 0.28
C HIS A 119 0.42 2.29 1.20
N GLU A 120 -0.58 2.71 1.99
CA GLU A 120 -1.20 1.89 3.04
C GLU A 120 -1.81 0.60 2.48
N LEU A 121 -2.51 0.69 1.35
CA LEU A 121 -3.20 -0.44 0.77
C LEU A 121 -2.25 -1.53 0.21
N PRO A 122 -1.24 -1.22 -0.63
CA PRO A 122 -0.25 -2.21 -1.04
C PRO A 122 0.53 -2.82 0.14
N GLU A 123 0.86 -2.03 1.16
CA GLU A 123 1.53 -2.53 2.36
C GLU A 123 0.67 -3.59 3.07
N LYS A 124 -0.63 -3.31 3.26
CA LYS A 124 -1.58 -4.27 3.82
C LYS A 124 -1.67 -5.53 2.97
N TRP A 125 -1.81 -5.39 1.65
CA TRP A 125 -1.91 -6.54 0.76
C TRP A 125 -0.68 -7.45 0.82
N LEU A 126 0.53 -6.88 0.91
CA LEU A 126 1.76 -7.65 1.06
C LEU A 126 1.85 -8.27 2.47
N SER A 127 1.50 -7.52 3.51
CA SER A 127 1.51 -8.02 4.89
C SER A 127 0.57 -9.22 5.06
N ASP A 128 -0.63 -9.20 4.46
CA ASP A 128 -1.58 -10.32 4.45
C ASP A 128 -1.02 -11.58 3.78
N LEU A 129 -0.07 -11.42 2.85
CA LEU A 129 0.61 -12.54 2.19
C LEU A 129 1.77 -13.10 3.01
N GLY A 130 2.04 -12.51 4.17
CA GLY A 130 3.10 -12.91 5.09
C GLY A 130 4.47 -12.31 4.76
N TYR A 131 4.52 -11.23 3.98
CA TYR A 131 5.75 -10.45 3.87
C TYR A 131 6.01 -9.69 5.17
N GLU A 132 7.28 -9.63 5.58
CA GLU A 132 7.68 -8.86 6.76
C GLU A 132 7.35 -7.37 6.56
N TYR A 133 6.86 -6.71 7.62
CA TYR A 133 6.40 -5.33 7.57
C TYR A 133 7.39 -4.36 6.90
N PRO A 134 8.70 -4.32 7.24
CA PRO A 134 9.64 -3.40 6.60
C PRO A 134 9.76 -3.61 5.09
N HIS A 135 9.64 -4.86 4.65
CA HIS A 135 9.74 -5.22 3.24
C HIS A 135 8.49 -4.80 2.48
N ALA A 136 7.31 -5.06 3.06
CA ALA A 136 6.04 -4.56 2.53
C ALA A 136 6.02 -3.02 2.44
N HIS A 137 6.54 -2.36 3.47
CA HIS A 137 6.64 -0.90 3.56
C HIS A 137 7.58 -0.31 2.49
N GLU A 138 8.72 -0.92 2.23
CA GLU A 138 9.64 -0.48 1.18
C GLU A 138 9.00 -0.55 -0.21
N ILE A 139 8.31 -1.66 -0.51
CA ILE A 139 7.58 -1.84 -1.78
C ILE A 139 6.45 -0.80 -1.90
N ALA A 140 5.66 -0.62 -0.85
CA ALA A 140 4.58 0.38 -0.80
C ALA A 140 5.11 1.81 -1.02
N THR A 141 6.20 2.17 -0.38
CA THR A 141 6.88 3.46 -0.58
C THR A 141 7.31 3.65 -2.04
N GLY A 142 7.80 2.58 -2.69
CA GLY A 142 8.13 2.59 -4.11
C GLY A 142 6.93 2.82 -5.02
N ILE A 143 5.77 2.26 -4.68
CA ILE A 143 4.50 2.43 -5.42
C ILE A 143 3.98 3.85 -5.26
N GLU A 144 3.93 4.38 -4.03
CA GLU A 144 3.58 5.76 -3.74
C GLU A 144 4.47 6.73 -4.51
N LYS A 145 5.79 6.51 -4.48
CA LYS A 145 6.76 7.33 -5.22
C LYS A 145 6.44 7.39 -6.71
N LYS A 146 6.20 6.23 -7.34
CA LYS A 146 5.85 6.17 -8.77
C LYS A 146 4.55 6.93 -9.06
N TYR A 147 3.56 6.79 -8.18
CA TYR A 147 2.30 7.50 -8.31
C TYR A 147 2.51 9.02 -8.26
N VAL A 148 3.20 9.56 -7.25
CA VAL A 148 3.39 11.00 -7.12
C VAL A 148 4.28 11.56 -8.24
N GLU A 149 5.34 10.85 -8.64
CA GLU A 149 6.19 11.24 -9.77
C GLU A 149 5.40 11.25 -11.08
N SER A 150 4.42 10.34 -11.26
CA SER A 150 3.52 10.36 -12.42
C SER A 150 2.61 11.59 -12.48
N LYS A 151 2.38 12.27 -11.34
CA LYS A 151 1.65 13.55 -11.28
C LYS A 151 2.54 14.77 -11.57
N GLY A 152 3.82 14.55 -11.83
CA GLY A 152 4.77 15.58 -12.23
C GLY A 152 5.36 16.38 -11.07
N VAL A 153 5.43 15.77 -9.88
CA VAL A 153 6.15 16.33 -8.71
C VAL A 153 7.36 15.47 -8.38
N THR A 154 8.40 16.07 -7.79
CA THR A 154 9.54 15.27 -7.31
C THR A 154 9.21 14.55 -6.01
N TRP A 155 9.74 13.33 -5.83
CA TRP A 155 9.63 12.60 -4.56
C TRP A 155 10.08 13.45 -3.36
N LYS A 156 11.18 14.18 -3.52
CA LYS A 156 11.71 15.07 -2.48
C LYS A 156 10.73 16.19 -2.14
N GLY A 157 10.12 16.83 -3.13
CA GLY A 157 9.12 17.88 -2.93
C GLY A 157 7.90 17.35 -2.19
N TYR A 158 7.45 16.16 -2.58
CA TYR A 158 6.34 15.46 -1.92
C TYR A 158 6.66 15.13 -0.46
N CYS A 159 7.78 14.45 -0.17
CA CYS A 159 8.19 14.12 1.20
C CYS A 159 8.34 15.37 2.07
N THR A 160 8.85 16.47 1.52
CA THR A 160 8.99 17.73 2.26
C THR A 160 7.63 18.25 2.74
N GLU A 161 6.61 18.20 1.88
CA GLU A 161 5.25 18.66 2.23
C GLU A 161 4.55 17.65 3.16
N VAL A 162 4.73 16.34 2.96
CA VAL A 162 4.24 15.31 3.88
C VAL A 162 4.85 15.50 5.28
N ASP A 163 6.17 15.59 5.41
CA ASP A 163 6.88 15.76 6.68
C ASP A 163 6.43 17.00 7.44
N LYS A 164 6.20 18.09 6.71
CA LYS A 164 5.70 19.35 7.29
C LYS A 164 4.34 19.16 7.94
N ASN A 165 3.40 18.51 7.26
CA ASN A 165 2.04 18.27 7.78
C ASN A 165 2.04 17.19 8.86
N LEU A 166 2.89 16.17 8.71
CA LEU A 166 3.07 15.11 9.69
C LEU A 166 3.49 15.68 11.05
N ARG A 167 4.43 16.62 11.08
CA ARG A 167 4.83 17.32 12.32
C ARG A 167 3.72 18.13 12.99
N LEU A 168 2.69 18.54 12.24
CA LEU A 168 1.53 19.23 12.80
C LEU A 168 0.58 18.22 13.45
N VAL A 169 0.26 17.14 12.75
CA VAL A 169 -0.62 16.06 13.25
C VAL A 169 -0.03 15.38 14.48
N TYR A 170 1.28 15.11 14.50
CA TYR A 170 1.94 14.46 15.62
C TYR A 170 1.82 15.17 16.97
N ARG A 171 1.54 16.47 16.97
CA ARG A 171 1.37 17.25 18.20
C ARG A 171 0.01 17.03 18.85
N ASN A 172 -0.94 16.46 18.11
CA ASN A 172 -2.28 16.19 18.60
C ASN A 172 -2.31 14.87 19.36
N THR A 173 -3.01 14.88 20.49
CA THR A 173 -3.37 13.67 21.22
C THR A 173 -4.54 13.01 20.48
N LEU A 174 -4.52 11.68 20.36
CA LEU A 174 -5.64 10.97 19.74
C LEU A 174 -6.89 11.07 20.62
N GLU A 175 -7.99 11.54 20.06
CA GLU A 175 -9.30 11.53 20.70
C GLU A 175 -10.12 10.32 20.24
N LYS A 176 -10.01 9.96 18.96
CA LYS A 176 -10.86 8.97 18.30
C LYS A 176 -10.08 8.10 17.29
N SER A 177 -9.40 7.06 17.78
CA SER A 177 -8.73 6.09 16.88
C SER A 177 -9.73 5.13 16.22
N PRO A 178 -9.43 4.56 15.05
CA PRO A 178 -10.31 3.58 14.44
C PRO A 178 -10.35 2.28 15.25
N PRO A 179 -11.54 1.70 15.45
CA PRO A 179 -11.70 0.51 16.28
C PRO A 179 -11.08 -0.76 15.67
N SER A 180 -10.88 -0.78 14.35
CA SER A 180 -10.31 -1.92 13.62
C SER A 180 -8.91 -1.65 13.06
N LEU A 181 -8.23 -0.59 13.52
CA LEU A 181 -6.87 -0.27 13.10
C LEU A 181 -5.93 -1.45 13.37
N ASP A 182 -5.18 -1.88 12.35
CA ASP A 182 -4.14 -2.88 12.50
C ASP A 182 -2.94 -2.27 13.24
N LEU A 183 -2.57 -2.89 14.36
CA LEU A 183 -1.50 -2.40 15.22
C LEU A 183 -0.12 -2.98 14.88
N ALA A 184 -0.02 -3.85 13.88
CA ALA A 184 1.24 -4.48 13.50
C ALA A 184 2.38 -3.48 13.23
N PRO A 185 2.17 -2.36 12.50
CA PRO A 185 3.22 -1.36 12.28
C PRO A 185 3.78 -0.78 13.60
N TYR A 186 2.89 -0.41 14.51
CA TYR A 186 3.24 0.17 15.82
C TYR A 186 3.97 -0.83 16.73
N LEU A 187 3.54 -2.08 16.70
CA LEU A 187 4.16 -3.18 17.45
C LEU A 187 5.57 -3.47 16.92
N TYR A 188 5.75 -3.47 15.60
CA TYR A 188 7.04 -3.66 14.96
C TYR A 188 8.03 -2.55 15.35
N CYS A 189 7.60 -1.28 15.23
CA CYS A 189 8.40 -0.10 15.59
C CYS A 189 8.60 0.08 17.11
N ARG A 190 7.93 -0.73 17.93
CA ARG A 190 7.92 -0.65 19.40
C ARG A 190 7.49 0.73 19.92
N ASP A 191 6.55 1.37 19.22
CA ASP A 191 6.04 2.69 19.57
C ASP A 191 5.04 2.60 20.73
N ARG A 192 5.59 2.56 21.95
CA ARG A 192 4.79 2.40 23.18
C ARG A 192 3.89 3.59 23.46
N GLU A 193 4.26 4.79 23.01
CA GLU A 193 3.49 6.00 23.22
C GLU A 193 2.27 6.01 22.30
N ALA A 194 2.47 5.77 20.99
CA ALA A 194 1.37 5.62 20.05
C ALA A 194 0.41 4.51 20.46
N LEU A 195 0.92 3.33 20.85
CA LEU A 195 0.10 2.21 21.32
C LEU A 195 -0.70 2.55 22.59
N LYS A 196 -0.17 3.39 23.47
CA LYS A 196 -0.88 3.84 24.67
C LYS A 196 -2.01 4.78 24.28
N GLU A 197 -1.74 5.79 23.46
CA GLU A 197 -2.75 6.75 23.02
C GLU A 197 -3.89 6.08 22.25
N ILE A 198 -3.57 5.16 21.33
CA ILE A 198 -4.60 4.43 20.57
C ILE A 198 -5.56 3.69 21.52
N ARG A 199 -5.04 3.09 22.59
CA ARG A 199 -5.85 2.38 23.61
C ARG A 199 -6.67 3.30 24.50
N GLU A 200 -6.22 4.54 24.70
CA GLU A 200 -6.87 5.53 25.57
C GLU A 200 -7.89 6.38 24.81
N SER A 201 -7.76 6.49 23.49
CA SER A 201 -8.74 7.12 22.60
C SER A 201 -10.06 6.33 22.57
N LYS A 202 -11.18 7.02 22.36
CA LYS A 202 -12.53 6.47 22.51
C LYS A 202 -13.22 6.16 21.19
#